data_AF-A0A9X8DYP3-F1
#
_entry.id   AF-A0A9X8DYP3-F1
#
_cell.length_a   1.000
_cell.length_b   1.000
_cell.length_c   1.000
_cell.angle_alpha   90.00
_cell.angle_beta   90.00
_cell.angle_gamma   90.00
#
_symmetry.space_group_name_H-M   'P 1'
#
loop_
_entity.id
_entity.type
_entity.pdbx_description
1 polymer ?
#
loop_
_entity_poly.entity_id
_entity_poly.type
_entity_poly.pdbx_seq_one_letter_code
_entity_poly.pdbx_strand_id
1 'polypeptide(L)'
;MESEGDGGHDISNIHQHNHHGMTPPLLRAPSDGAILASFDTIFSIYDTGRGSIATEHLSALFHKMGYTVSRDQLEKFLDELDPDATGDISKMAFLKWFERWGDALDDPEEVAAHIADNTSPFHGDDDNGPASGSAAMAVQSEMLDAKMQRKRAEEDVHTEEKKAQRKIDEANKRAEDIESIKRRNAEHQRLKREHLERTSASVRHALVTNSKMSVDSSKKKELAIMTMAKSRAKYVQDTKLDARLMAEEKARQMELDRKRLAQKTQAIKDKEKEAAKLREEARKRHERVLIKAARIKLADEFKKKSVAEKMLRDMEAEEARLIEKLRHTQEHQRQAYMHLESAIQMQVSDD
;
A
#
# COMPACT_ATOMS: atom_id res chain seq x y z
N MET A 1 39.86 18.72 -25.32
CA MET A 1 40.79 17.59 -25.21
C MET A 1 41.36 17.62 -23.82
N GLU A 2 40.63 17.07 -22.86
CA GLU A 2 41.16 16.75 -21.54
C GLU A 2 40.66 15.36 -21.21
N SER A 3 41.62 14.55 -20.81
CA SER A 3 41.67 13.10 -20.86
C SER A 3 41.02 12.45 -19.65
N GLU A 4 40.29 11.39 -19.97
CA GLU A 4 39.67 10.41 -19.09
C GLU A 4 40.70 9.54 -18.35
N GLY A 5 40.29 8.95 -17.22
CA GLY A 5 40.78 7.63 -16.80
C GLY A 5 41.18 7.52 -15.32
N ASP A 6 40.21 7.31 -14.44
CA ASP A 6 40.41 6.86 -13.06
C ASP A 6 39.74 5.49 -12.82
N GLY A 7 40.52 4.58 -12.21
CA GLY A 7 40.06 3.61 -11.22
C GLY A 7 39.16 2.46 -11.65
N GLY A 8 39.77 1.32 -12.01
CA GLY A 8 39.10 0.03 -12.07
C GLY A 8 38.72 -0.53 -10.69
N HIS A 9 37.62 -1.29 -10.64
CA HIS A 9 37.38 -2.38 -9.69
C HIS A 9 36.57 -3.47 -10.39
N ASP A 10 37.25 -4.57 -10.64
CA ASP A 10 36.74 -5.85 -11.12
C ASP A 10 36.11 -6.59 -9.94
N ILE A 11 34.84 -6.98 -10.05
CA ILE A 11 34.23 -7.98 -9.17
C ILE A 11 33.54 -9.01 -10.05
N SER A 12 34.37 -9.93 -10.52
CA SER A 12 33.95 -11.17 -11.14
C SER A 12 33.35 -12.15 -10.11
N ASN A 13 32.38 -12.92 -10.59
CA ASN A 13 32.09 -14.32 -10.22
C ASN A 13 31.10 -14.62 -9.06
N ILE A 14 29.81 -14.66 -9.41
CA ILE A 14 28.76 -15.32 -8.62
C ILE A 14 28.73 -16.81 -9.00
N HIS A 15 29.23 -17.66 -8.09
CA HIS A 15 29.10 -19.12 -8.15
C HIS A 15 27.73 -19.54 -7.59
N GLN A 16 26.96 -20.28 -8.39
CA GLN A 16 25.79 -21.02 -7.94
C GLN A 16 26.25 -22.20 -7.06
N HIS A 17 25.69 -22.34 -5.86
CA HIS A 17 25.69 -23.60 -5.12
C HIS A 17 24.29 -23.83 -4.53
N ASN A 18 23.71 -24.93 -4.97
CA ASN A 18 22.46 -25.51 -4.52
C ASN A 18 22.79 -26.49 -3.39
N HIS A 19 22.24 -26.33 -2.18
CA HIS A 19 22.21 -27.41 -1.18
C HIS A 19 21.00 -27.29 -0.25
N HIS A 20 20.42 -28.46 -0.01
CA HIS A 20 19.14 -28.75 0.61
C HIS A 20 19.15 -28.67 2.14
N GLY A 21 17.96 -28.45 2.73
CA GLY A 21 17.58 -29.02 4.02
C GLY A 21 17.56 -28.05 5.19
N MET A 22 16.42 -27.39 5.41
CA MET A 22 16.08 -26.82 6.72
C MET A 22 14.67 -27.30 7.08
N THR A 23 14.64 -28.27 7.97
CA THR A 23 13.47 -28.67 8.76
C THR A 23 13.04 -27.49 9.65
N PRO A 24 11.73 -27.23 9.83
CA PRO A 24 11.27 -26.18 10.73
C PRO A 24 11.39 -26.63 12.19
N PRO A 25 11.78 -25.74 13.11
CA PRO A 25 11.98 -26.08 14.52
C PRO A 25 10.64 -26.23 15.26
N LEU A 26 10.54 -27.31 16.04
CA LEU A 26 9.49 -27.58 17.01
C LEU A 26 9.42 -26.43 18.04
N LEU A 27 8.26 -25.78 18.13
CA LEU A 27 7.98 -24.77 19.14
C LEU A 27 7.58 -25.45 20.46
N ARG A 28 8.49 -25.30 21.43
CA ARG A 28 8.35 -25.49 22.87
C ARG A 28 7.06 -24.87 23.44
N ALA A 29 6.28 -25.67 24.16
CA ALA A 29 5.10 -25.25 24.91
C ALA A 29 5.45 -24.21 26.00
N PRO A 30 4.66 -23.12 26.15
CA PRO A 30 4.83 -22.16 27.23
C PRO A 30 4.04 -22.56 28.48
N SER A 31 4.70 -22.42 29.64
CA SER A 31 4.20 -22.61 31.01
C SER A 31 2.84 -21.96 31.31
N ASP A 32 2.01 -22.68 32.08
CA ASP A 32 0.59 -22.43 32.42
C ASP A 32 0.16 -20.99 32.76
N GLY A 33 1.07 -20.13 33.24
CA GLY A 33 0.78 -18.70 33.48
C GLY A 33 0.76 -17.81 32.23
N ALA A 34 1.39 -18.25 31.12
CA ALA A 34 1.45 -17.51 29.85
C ALA A 34 0.28 -17.85 28.92
N ILE A 35 -0.39 -18.99 29.14
CA ILE A 35 -1.50 -19.43 28.28
C ILE A 35 -2.73 -18.55 28.52
N LEU A 36 -3.06 -18.20 29.77
CA LEU A 36 -4.16 -17.27 30.12
C LEU A 36 -4.00 -15.86 29.53
N ALA A 37 -2.78 -15.32 29.52
CA ALA A 37 -2.50 -14.05 28.85
C ALA A 37 -2.65 -14.14 27.31
N SER A 38 -2.40 -15.32 26.73
CA SER A 38 -2.66 -15.61 25.33
C SER A 38 -4.17 -15.70 25.04
N PHE A 39 -4.96 -16.35 25.91
CA PHE A 39 -6.41 -16.46 25.76
C PHE A 39 -7.10 -15.10 25.70
N ASP A 40 -6.77 -14.19 26.62
CA ASP A 40 -7.36 -12.84 26.62
C ASP A 40 -7.05 -12.08 25.33
N THR A 41 -5.83 -12.24 24.81
CA THR A 41 -5.40 -11.59 23.56
C THR A 41 -6.09 -12.22 22.35
N ILE A 42 -6.21 -13.55 22.31
CA ILE A 42 -6.83 -14.27 21.19
C ILE A 42 -8.36 -14.06 21.19
N PHE A 43 -9.01 -14.07 22.35
CA PHE A 43 -10.44 -13.76 22.48
C PHE A 43 -10.76 -12.33 22.03
N SER A 44 -9.92 -11.36 22.37
CA SER A 44 -10.11 -9.96 21.97
C SER A 44 -10.09 -9.76 20.45
N ILE A 45 -9.49 -10.67 19.68
CA ILE A 45 -9.46 -10.60 18.21
C ILE A 45 -10.82 -10.98 17.60
N TYR A 46 -11.56 -11.89 18.25
CA TYR A 46 -12.82 -12.43 17.75
C TYR A 46 -14.06 -11.99 18.54
N ASP A 47 -13.88 -11.27 19.64
CA ASP A 47 -14.97 -10.71 20.44
C ASP A 47 -15.72 -9.65 19.63
N THR A 48 -17.04 -9.82 19.54
CA THR A 48 -17.96 -8.87 18.88
C THR A 48 -18.29 -7.65 19.75
N GLY A 49 -17.52 -7.43 20.83
CA GLY A 49 -17.67 -6.33 21.78
C GLY A 49 -18.68 -6.62 22.89
N ARG A 50 -19.11 -7.87 23.04
CA ARG A 50 -20.10 -8.33 24.05
C ARG A 50 -19.51 -9.34 25.04
N GLY A 51 -18.22 -9.65 24.94
CA GLY A 51 -17.58 -10.68 25.75
C GLY A 51 -17.92 -12.11 25.29
N SER A 52 -18.35 -12.26 24.04
CA SER A 52 -18.73 -13.53 23.41
C SER A 52 -18.15 -13.64 22.00
N ILE A 53 -17.82 -14.85 21.60
CA ILE A 53 -17.37 -15.18 20.24
C ILE A 53 -18.48 -15.94 19.52
N ALA A 54 -18.64 -15.70 18.22
CA ALA A 54 -19.59 -16.48 17.43
C ALA A 54 -19.10 -17.93 17.29
N THR A 55 -20.01 -18.91 17.29
CA THR A 55 -19.69 -20.34 17.15
C THR A 55 -18.89 -20.64 15.88
N GLU A 56 -19.10 -19.87 14.81
CA GLU A 56 -18.36 -19.95 13.55
C GLU A 56 -16.85 -19.63 13.67
N HIS A 57 -16.45 -18.90 14.71
CA HIS A 57 -15.05 -18.53 14.96
C HIS A 57 -14.32 -19.50 15.89
N LEU A 58 -15.02 -20.47 16.46
CA LEU A 58 -14.43 -21.46 17.38
C LEU A 58 -13.32 -22.29 16.70
N SER A 59 -13.50 -22.67 15.43
CA SER A 59 -12.47 -23.39 14.66
C SER A 59 -11.20 -22.56 14.44
N ALA A 60 -11.37 -21.28 14.10
CA ALA A 60 -10.25 -20.36 13.91
C ALA A 60 -9.53 -20.05 15.24
N LEU A 61 -10.26 -20.04 16.34
CA LEU A 61 -9.74 -19.91 17.70
C LEU A 61 -8.80 -21.08 18.04
N PHE A 62 -9.25 -22.33 17.88
CA PHE A 62 -8.42 -23.53 18.12
C PHE A 62 -7.17 -23.55 17.25
N HIS A 63 -7.30 -23.23 15.96
CA HIS A 63 -6.16 -23.17 15.05
C HIS A 63 -5.13 -22.11 15.46
N LYS A 64 -5.58 -20.96 15.98
CA LYS A 64 -4.70 -19.90 16.47
C LYS A 64 -3.98 -20.28 17.75
N MET A 65 -4.59 -21.13 18.57
CA MET A 65 -4.02 -21.68 19.79
C MET A 65 -3.09 -22.88 19.54
N GLY A 66 -2.97 -23.32 18.29
CA GLY A 66 -2.07 -24.41 17.89
C GLY A 66 -2.73 -25.79 17.85
N TYR A 67 -4.04 -25.88 18.14
CA TYR A 67 -4.78 -27.14 18.10
C TYR A 67 -5.46 -27.34 16.74
N THR A 68 -5.38 -28.56 16.21
CA THR A 68 -6.09 -28.96 14.98
C THR A 68 -7.26 -29.85 15.33
N VAL A 69 -8.47 -29.28 15.39
CA VAL A 69 -9.72 -29.99 15.73
C VAL A 69 -10.44 -30.37 14.43
N SER A 70 -10.90 -31.63 14.33
CA SER A 70 -11.70 -32.09 13.18
C SER A 70 -13.14 -31.57 13.25
N ARG A 71 -13.85 -31.52 12.12
CA ARG A 71 -15.23 -31.00 12.06
C ARG A 71 -16.18 -31.75 13.01
N ASP A 72 -16.06 -33.07 13.09
CA ASP A 72 -16.90 -33.92 13.93
C ASP A 72 -16.63 -33.69 15.43
N GLN A 73 -15.40 -33.33 15.81
CA GLN A 73 -15.05 -32.96 17.18
C GLN A 73 -15.53 -31.54 17.50
N LEU A 74 -15.44 -30.61 16.55
CA LEU A 74 -15.92 -29.25 16.72
C LEU A 74 -17.44 -29.22 16.95
N GLU A 75 -18.21 -30.04 16.24
CA GLU A 75 -19.66 -30.16 16.44
C GLU A 75 -19.99 -30.65 17.86
N LYS A 76 -19.25 -31.63 18.38
CA LYS A 76 -19.40 -32.08 19.78
C LYS A 76 -19.01 -31.01 20.80
N PHE A 77 -17.99 -30.21 20.52
CA PHE A 77 -17.58 -29.11 21.40
C PHE A 77 -18.62 -27.98 21.39
N LEU A 78 -19.27 -27.74 20.25
CA LEU A 78 -20.36 -26.77 20.14
C LEU A 78 -21.60 -27.20 20.91
N ASP A 79 -21.96 -28.49 20.88
CA ASP A 79 -23.08 -29.02 21.66
C ASP A 79 -22.90 -28.82 23.18
N GLU A 80 -21.65 -28.82 23.67
CA GLU A 80 -21.32 -28.60 25.09
C GLU A 80 -21.13 -27.11 25.43
N LEU A 81 -20.56 -26.30 24.53
CA LEU A 81 -20.27 -24.88 24.73
C LEU A 81 -21.47 -23.96 24.48
N ASP A 82 -22.41 -24.39 23.64
CA ASP A 82 -23.63 -23.67 23.28
C ASP A 82 -24.84 -24.62 23.19
N PRO A 83 -25.24 -25.25 24.32
CA PRO A 83 -26.36 -26.21 24.34
C PRO A 83 -27.70 -25.59 23.95
N ASP A 84 -27.82 -24.26 24.08
CA ASP A 84 -29.00 -23.50 23.69
C ASP A 84 -29.00 -23.08 22.21
N ALA A 85 -27.95 -23.42 21.46
CA ALA A 85 -27.73 -23.04 20.05
C ALA A 85 -27.93 -21.53 19.81
N THR A 86 -27.45 -20.72 20.77
CA THR A 86 -27.54 -19.25 20.74
C THR A 86 -26.67 -18.66 19.62
N GLY A 87 -25.63 -19.39 19.19
CA GLY A 87 -24.64 -18.96 18.20
C GLY A 87 -23.54 -18.07 18.77
N ASP A 88 -23.58 -17.79 20.08
CA ASP A 88 -22.65 -16.93 20.81
C ASP A 88 -22.07 -17.69 22.02
N ILE A 89 -20.78 -17.98 22.02
CA ILE A 89 -20.07 -18.66 23.12
C ILE A 89 -19.48 -17.60 24.06
N SER A 90 -19.90 -17.61 25.32
CA SER A 90 -19.34 -16.70 26.34
C SER A 90 -17.91 -17.10 26.70
N LYS A 91 -17.03 -16.10 26.87
CA LYS A 91 -15.65 -16.30 27.33
C LYS A 91 -15.54 -17.16 28.59
N MET A 92 -16.46 -16.98 29.55
CA MET A 92 -16.47 -17.74 30.80
C MET A 92 -16.83 -19.21 30.60
N ALA A 93 -17.74 -19.52 29.66
CA ALA A 93 -18.13 -20.88 29.32
C ALA A 93 -16.98 -21.60 28.61
N PHE A 94 -16.33 -20.93 27.66
CA PHE A 94 -15.17 -21.46 26.96
C PHE A 94 -13.98 -21.74 27.90
N LEU A 95 -13.63 -20.81 28.80
CA LEU A 95 -12.50 -21.01 29.71
C LEU A 95 -12.73 -22.17 30.68
N LYS A 96 -13.94 -22.33 31.23
CA LYS A 96 -14.28 -23.46 32.10
C LYS A 96 -14.21 -24.80 31.36
N TRP A 97 -14.68 -24.82 30.12
CA TRP A 97 -14.58 -25.99 29.26
C TRP A 97 -13.11 -26.30 28.93
N PHE A 98 -12.33 -25.29 28.56
CA PHE A 98 -10.91 -25.43 28.23
C PHE A 98 -10.07 -25.84 29.43
N GLU A 99 -10.35 -25.34 30.64
CA GLU A 99 -9.69 -25.78 31.87
C GLU A 99 -10.01 -27.25 32.20
N ARG A 100 -11.20 -27.74 31.80
CA ARG A 100 -11.63 -29.12 32.03
C ARG A 100 -11.09 -30.11 31.00
N TRP A 101 -10.91 -29.68 29.77
CA TRP A 101 -10.59 -30.54 28.62
C TRP A 101 -9.26 -30.19 27.92
N GLY A 102 -8.56 -29.13 28.36
CA GLY A 102 -7.37 -28.58 27.70
C GLY A 102 -6.16 -29.53 27.70
N ASP A 103 -5.97 -30.29 28.78
CA ASP A 103 -4.90 -31.30 28.87
C ASP A 103 -5.15 -32.53 27.98
N ALA A 104 -6.40 -32.76 27.56
CA ALA A 104 -6.79 -33.89 26.70
C ALA A 104 -6.69 -33.58 25.19
N LEU A 105 -6.28 -32.37 24.81
CA LEU A 105 -6.16 -31.94 23.40
C LEU A 105 -4.78 -32.24 22.78
N ASP A 106 -3.82 -32.75 23.56
CA ASP A 106 -2.43 -32.98 23.12
C ASP A 106 -2.11 -34.46 22.83
N ASP A 107 -3.07 -35.40 22.98
CA ASP A 107 -2.86 -36.84 22.74
C ASP A 107 -3.97 -37.47 21.86
N PRO A 108 -3.68 -37.89 20.61
CA PRO A 108 -4.70 -38.29 19.62
C PRO A 108 -5.31 -39.69 19.80
N GLU A 109 -5.02 -40.45 20.86
CA GLU A 109 -5.44 -41.85 20.98
C GLU A 109 -6.56 -42.13 22.02
N GLU A 110 -7.02 -41.14 22.80
CA GLU A 110 -7.90 -41.42 23.96
C GLU A 110 -9.27 -40.70 23.96
N VAL A 111 -9.98 -40.68 22.81
CA VAL A 111 -11.33 -40.04 22.70
C VAL A 111 -12.47 -41.03 22.37
N ALA A 112 -12.19 -42.33 22.31
CA ALA A 112 -13.16 -43.36 21.95
C ALA A 112 -13.69 -44.21 23.14
N ALA A 113 -13.25 -43.94 24.38
CA ALA A 113 -13.44 -44.88 25.49
C ALA A 113 -14.44 -44.49 26.59
N HIS A 114 -15.19 -43.38 26.49
CA HIS A 114 -16.17 -43.02 27.52
C HIS A 114 -17.46 -42.43 26.96
N ILE A 115 -18.44 -43.30 26.71
CA ILE A 115 -19.82 -43.29 27.25
C ILE A 115 -20.57 -44.44 26.57
N ALA A 116 -20.50 -45.60 27.20
CA ALA A 116 -21.48 -46.65 27.07
C ALA A 116 -21.97 -46.93 28.49
N ASP A 117 -23.23 -46.58 28.79
CA ASP A 117 -24.02 -47.36 29.75
C ASP A 117 -25.52 -47.09 29.60
N ASN A 118 -26.30 -48.15 29.82
CA ASN A 118 -27.76 -48.24 29.94
C ASN A 118 -28.65 -48.18 28.68
N THR A 119 -28.97 -49.37 28.14
CA THR A 119 -30.21 -50.05 28.57
C THR A 119 -30.14 -51.56 28.26
N SER A 120 -30.39 -52.32 29.33
CA SER A 120 -30.45 -53.78 29.43
C SER A 120 -31.55 -54.43 28.56
N PRO A 121 -31.30 -55.64 28.02
CA PRO A 121 -32.30 -56.56 27.52
C PRO A 121 -32.48 -57.76 28.48
N PHE A 122 -33.71 -58.09 28.88
CA PHE A 122 -34.08 -59.40 29.43
C PHE A 122 -35.59 -59.62 29.24
N HIS A 123 -36.04 -60.55 28.38
CA HIS A 123 -36.23 -62.01 28.55
C HIS A 123 -37.56 -62.38 29.21
N GLY A 124 -38.25 -63.37 28.61
CA GLY A 124 -39.46 -63.98 29.14
C GLY A 124 -40.29 -64.68 28.06
N ASP A 125 -39.89 -65.91 27.76
CA ASP A 125 -40.70 -66.96 27.13
C ASP A 125 -42.08 -67.11 27.81
N ASP A 126 -43.11 -67.54 27.08
CA ASP A 126 -43.58 -68.93 27.26
C ASP A 126 -44.68 -69.34 26.27
N ASP A 127 -44.54 -70.60 25.90
CA ASP A 127 -45.37 -71.48 25.10
C ASP A 127 -46.59 -71.97 25.90
N ASN A 128 -47.76 -72.10 25.25
CA ASN A 128 -48.62 -73.30 25.30
C ASN A 128 -50.03 -73.05 24.69
N GLY A 129 -50.39 -73.86 23.69
CA GLY A 129 -51.79 -74.34 23.55
C GLY A 129 -52.07 -75.42 24.63
N PRO A 130 -52.95 -76.42 24.42
CA PRO A 130 -53.92 -76.64 23.36
C PRO A 130 -55.27 -77.21 23.93
N ALA A 131 -55.93 -78.08 23.16
CA ALA A 131 -57.08 -78.98 23.46
C ALA A 131 -58.47 -78.43 23.07
N SER A 132 -59.23 -78.97 22.09
CA SER A 132 -59.54 -80.35 21.63
C SER A 132 -60.51 -81.14 22.53
N GLY A 133 -61.53 -81.75 21.89
CA GLY A 133 -62.48 -82.74 22.44
C GLY A 133 -63.94 -82.28 22.26
N SER A 134 -64.75 -82.74 21.29
CA SER A 134 -65.12 -84.08 20.78
C SER A 134 -66.07 -84.88 21.69
N ALA A 135 -67.21 -85.27 21.07
CA ALA A 135 -68.07 -86.45 21.27
C ALA A 135 -68.96 -86.57 22.53
N ALA A 136 -70.29 -86.75 22.35
CA ALA A 136 -70.95 -88.07 22.19
C ALA A 136 -72.49 -88.03 22.39
N MET A 137 -73.14 -89.10 21.91
CA MET A 137 -74.56 -89.43 21.62
C MET A 137 -75.57 -89.61 22.79
N ALA A 138 -76.89 -89.54 22.48
CA ALA A 138 -77.98 -90.54 22.71
C ALA A 138 -79.40 -89.88 22.74
N VAL A 139 -80.33 -90.04 21.78
CA VAL A 139 -81.36 -91.09 21.53
C VAL A 139 -82.71 -90.95 22.31
N GLN A 140 -83.82 -90.91 21.53
CA GLN A 140 -85.26 -91.22 21.76
C GLN A 140 -86.27 -90.17 22.35
N SER A 141 -87.18 -89.66 21.49
CA SER A 141 -88.66 -89.88 21.60
C SER A 141 -89.41 -89.14 20.47
N GLU A 142 -89.84 -89.89 19.44
CA GLU A 142 -90.42 -89.39 18.18
C GLU A 142 -91.95 -89.52 18.22
N MET A 143 -92.66 -88.47 18.65
CA MET A 143 -94.10 -88.28 18.37
C MET A 143 -94.61 -86.85 18.71
N LEU A 144 -93.82 -86.04 19.41
CA LEU A 144 -94.14 -84.64 19.79
C LEU A 144 -93.14 -83.61 19.21
N ASP A 145 -92.40 -83.98 18.15
CA ASP A 145 -91.23 -83.21 17.68
C ASP A 145 -91.54 -82.29 16.48
N ALA A 146 -92.53 -82.58 15.63
CA ALA A 146 -92.82 -81.76 14.44
C ALA A 146 -93.33 -80.32 14.76
N LYS A 147 -93.87 -80.08 15.96
CA LYS A 147 -94.35 -78.75 16.40
C LYS A 147 -93.31 -77.98 17.23
N MET A 148 -92.45 -78.69 17.99
CA MET A 148 -91.30 -78.08 18.67
C MET A 148 -90.10 -77.86 17.73
N GLN A 149 -89.93 -78.67 16.68
CA GLN A 149 -88.91 -78.47 15.64
C GLN A 149 -89.24 -77.28 14.74
N ARG A 150 -90.51 -76.99 14.41
CA ARG A 150 -90.88 -75.73 13.75
C ARG A 150 -90.59 -74.52 14.63
N LYS A 151 -90.92 -74.59 15.93
CA LYS A 151 -90.65 -73.50 16.87
C LYS A 151 -89.15 -73.33 17.15
N ARG A 152 -88.38 -74.41 17.27
CA ARG A 152 -86.91 -74.37 17.40
C ARG A 152 -86.23 -73.94 16.11
N ALA A 153 -86.70 -74.36 14.93
CA ALA A 153 -86.18 -73.88 13.66
C ALA A 153 -86.54 -72.41 13.41
N GLU A 154 -87.72 -71.94 13.82
CA GLU A 154 -88.10 -70.52 13.80
C GLU A 154 -87.29 -69.71 14.83
N GLU A 155 -87.07 -70.23 16.03
CA GLU A 155 -86.20 -69.63 17.05
C GLU A 155 -84.72 -69.66 16.61
N ASP A 156 -84.27 -70.69 15.91
CA ASP A 156 -82.93 -70.82 15.34
C ASP A 156 -82.74 -69.88 14.13
N VAL A 157 -83.73 -69.77 13.25
CA VAL A 157 -83.74 -68.77 12.15
C VAL A 157 -83.79 -67.36 12.72
N HIS A 158 -84.60 -67.10 13.75
CA HIS A 158 -84.68 -65.78 14.38
C HIS A 158 -83.42 -65.44 15.20
N THR A 159 -82.75 -66.43 15.79
CA THR A 159 -81.47 -66.22 16.47
C THR A 159 -80.31 -66.09 15.47
N GLU A 160 -80.32 -66.81 14.35
CA GLU A 160 -79.45 -66.61 13.19
C GLU A 160 -79.65 -65.22 12.57
N GLU A 161 -80.89 -64.78 12.39
CA GLU A 161 -81.24 -63.44 11.90
C GLU A 161 -80.74 -62.36 12.85
N LYS A 162 -80.90 -62.53 14.17
CA LYS A 162 -80.32 -61.63 15.18
C LYS A 162 -78.79 -61.63 15.15
N LYS A 163 -78.15 -62.78 14.91
CA LYS A 163 -76.68 -62.86 14.76
C LYS A 163 -76.22 -62.18 13.47
N ALA A 164 -76.96 -62.33 12.37
CA ALA A 164 -76.71 -61.66 11.10
C ALA A 164 -76.90 -60.15 11.24
N GLN A 165 -77.96 -59.70 11.90
CA GLN A 165 -78.22 -58.29 12.17
C GLN A 165 -77.10 -57.68 13.03
N ARG A 166 -76.66 -58.37 14.09
CA ARG A 166 -75.50 -57.92 14.89
C ARG A 166 -74.22 -57.82 14.06
N LYS A 167 -73.98 -58.75 13.15
CA LYS A 167 -72.81 -58.70 12.23
C LYS A 167 -72.93 -57.52 11.25
N ILE A 168 -74.12 -57.22 10.75
CA ILE A 168 -74.39 -56.05 9.90
C ILE A 168 -74.18 -54.76 10.69
N ASP A 169 -74.72 -54.66 11.90
CA ASP A 169 -74.58 -53.49 12.77
C ASP A 169 -73.11 -53.28 13.17
N GLU A 170 -72.38 -54.36 13.47
CA GLU A 170 -70.95 -54.30 13.77
C GLU A 170 -70.11 -53.93 12.53
N ALA A 171 -70.49 -54.38 11.33
CA ALA A 171 -69.87 -53.97 10.07
C ALA A 171 -70.13 -52.49 9.76
N ASN A 172 -71.36 -52.00 9.99
CA ASN A 172 -71.71 -50.60 9.84
C ASN A 172 -70.94 -49.73 10.84
N LYS A 173 -70.83 -50.17 12.10
CA LYS A 173 -70.04 -49.48 13.13
C LYS A 173 -68.55 -49.43 12.77
N ARG A 174 -67.97 -50.53 12.27
CA ARG A 174 -66.58 -50.52 11.75
C ARG A 174 -66.42 -49.59 10.55
N ALA A 175 -67.40 -49.51 9.66
CA ALA A 175 -67.37 -48.59 8.53
C ALA A 175 -67.39 -47.13 8.99
N GLU A 176 -68.23 -46.79 9.98
CA GLU A 176 -68.25 -45.46 10.60
C GLU A 176 -66.93 -45.09 11.29
N ASP A 177 -66.30 -46.04 12.00
CA ASP A 177 -65.00 -45.82 12.63
C ASP A 177 -63.90 -45.57 11.58
N ILE A 178 -63.91 -46.33 10.47
CA ILE A 178 -62.98 -46.14 9.34
C ILE A 178 -63.21 -44.78 8.68
N GLU A 179 -64.46 -44.38 8.46
CA GLU A 179 -64.77 -43.05 7.90
C GLU A 179 -64.35 -41.92 8.84
N SER A 180 -64.55 -42.08 10.15
CA SER A 180 -64.12 -41.12 11.17
C SER A 180 -62.60 -40.96 11.19
N ILE A 181 -61.86 -42.07 11.11
CA ILE A 181 -60.39 -42.06 11.00
C ILE A 181 -59.95 -41.43 9.68
N LYS A 182 -60.61 -41.75 8.57
CA LYS A 182 -60.31 -41.17 7.25
C LYS A 182 -60.55 -39.66 7.23
N ARG A 183 -61.63 -39.19 7.87
CA ARG A 183 -61.93 -37.76 8.03
C ARG A 183 -60.88 -37.05 8.88
N ARG A 184 -60.50 -37.63 10.02
CA ARG A 184 -59.45 -37.08 10.91
C ARG A 184 -58.08 -37.07 10.24
N ASN A 185 -57.72 -38.12 9.50
CA ASN A 185 -56.47 -38.20 8.76
C ASN A 185 -56.44 -37.22 7.57
N ALA A 186 -57.57 -37.08 6.85
CA ALA A 186 -57.69 -36.11 5.76
C ALA A 186 -57.61 -34.67 6.29
N GLU A 187 -58.23 -34.39 7.44
CA GLU A 187 -58.12 -33.10 8.11
C GLU A 187 -56.70 -32.82 8.58
N HIS A 188 -56.04 -33.79 9.23
CA HIS A 188 -54.64 -33.66 9.66
C HIS A 188 -53.70 -33.41 8.46
N GLN A 189 -53.90 -34.11 7.35
CA GLN A 189 -53.14 -33.85 6.11
C GLN A 189 -53.44 -32.46 5.52
N ARG A 190 -54.69 -31.99 5.60
CA ARG A 190 -55.07 -30.64 5.16
C ARG A 190 -54.38 -29.57 6.01
N LEU A 191 -54.44 -29.68 7.33
CA LEU A 191 -53.77 -28.76 8.26
C LEU A 191 -52.26 -28.75 8.06
N LYS A 192 -51.64 -29.93 7.88
CA LYS A 192 -50.20 -30.03 7.56
C LYS A 192 -49.86 -29.32 6.25
N ARG A 193 -50.68 -29.50 5.21
CA ARG A 193 -50.49 -28.84 3.91
C ARG A 193 -50.66 -27.33 4.02
N GLU A 194 -51.67 -26.87 4.73
CA GLU A 194 -51.93 -25.44 4.93
C GLU A 194 -50.83 -24.77 5.77
N HIS A 195 -50.34 -25.43 6.82
CA HIS A 195 -49.19 -24.96 7.58
C HIS A 195 -47.94 -24.84 6.70
N LEU A 196 -47.63 -25.88 5.91
CA LEU A 196 -46.50 -25.85 4.97
C LEU A 196 -46.66 -24.76 3.91
N GLU A 197 -47.87 -24.54 3.41
CA GLU A 197 -48.15 -23.48 2.45
C GLU A 197 -47.94 -22.10 3.07
N ARG A 198 -48.44 -21.87 4.30
CA ARG A 198 -48.22 -20.61 5.04
C ARG A 198 -46.74 -20.36 5.32
N THR A 199 -45.98 -21.36 5.78
CA THR A 199 -44.54 -21.20 6.02
C THR A 199 -43.80 -20.95 4.71
N SER A 200 -44.11 -21.68 3.64
CA SER A 200 -43.51 -21.46 2.32
C SER A 200 -43.83 -20.08 1.75
N ALA A 201 -45.05 -19.56 1.97
CA ALA A 201 -45.46 -18.23 1.54
C ALA A 201 -44.72 -17.14 2.33
N SER A 202 -44.57 -17.32 3.64
CA SER A 202 -43.77 -16.43 4.49
C SER A 202 -42.31 -16.39 4.07
N VAL A 203 -41.69 -17.55 3.81
CA VAL A 203 -40.31 -17.65 3.32
C VAL A 203 -40.15 -16.96 1.97
N ARG A 204 -41.07 -17.20 1.03
CA ARG A 204 -41.06 -16.52 -0.29
C ARG A 204 -41.18 -15.01 -0.15
N HIS A 205 -42.07 -14.53 0.72
CA HIS A 205 -42.20 -13.09 0.97
C HIS A 205 -40.91 -12.50 1.53
N ALA A 206 -40.33 -13.12 2.56
CA ALA A 206 -39.07 -12.71 3.17
C ALA A 206 -37.90 -12.68 2.16
N LEU A 207 -37.82 -13.67 1.26
CA LEU A 207 -36.80 -13.70 0.21
C LEU A 207 -36.95 -12.53 -0.77
N VAL A 208 -38.18 -12.21 -1.19
CA VAL A 208 -38.45 -11.09 -2.10
C VAL A 208 -38.14 -9.76 -1.43
N THR A 209 -38.54 -9.57 -0.18
CA THR A 209 -38.25 -8.34 0.57
C THR A 209 -36.75 -8.17 0.81
N ASN A 210 -36.06 -9.23 1.21
CA ASN A 210 -34.61 -9.20 1.44
C ASN A 210 -33.85 -8.95 0.12
N SER A 211 -34.27 -9.57 -0.97
CA SER A 211 -33.70 -9.32 -2.31
C SER A 211 -33.88 -7.85 -2.71
N LYS A 212 -35.10 -7.30 -2.56
CA LYS A 212 -35.38 -5.89 -2.85
C LYS A 212 -34.54 -4.95 -1.97
N MET A 213 -34.47 -5.20 -0.66
CA MET A 213 -33.64 -4.40 0.25
C MET A 213 -32.15 -4.47 -0.09
N SER A 214 -31.65 -5.64 -0.50
CA SER A 214 -30.25 -5.83 -0.94
C SER A 214 -29.94 -5.01 -2.20
N VAL A 215 -30.84 -5.04 -3.18
CA VAL A 215 -30.71 -4.25 -4.41
C VAL A 215 -30.75 -2.75 -4.10
N ASP A 216 -31.69 -2.29 -3.28
CA ASP A 216 -31.81 -0.88 -2.91
C ASP A 216 -30.61 -0.40 -2.07
N SER A 217 -30.09 -1.25 -1.19
CA SER A 217 -28.85 -0.99 -0.44
C SER A 217 -27.65 -0.87 -1.38
N SER A 218 -27.53 -1.75 -2.37
CA SER A 218 -26.47 -1.72 -3.38
C SER A 218 -26.52 -0.44 -4.21
N LYS A 219 -27.71 -0.03 -4.67
CA LYS A 219 -27.91 1.25 -5.39
C LYS A 219 -27.54 2.47 -4.54
N LYS A 220 -27.90 2.48 -3.25
CA LYS A 220 -27.53 3.57 -2.33
C LYS A 220 -26.01 3.65 -2.15
N LYS A 221 -25.35 2.50 -1.97
CA LYS A 221 -23.87 2.43 -1.88
C LYS A 221 -23.21 2.95 -3.16
N GLU A 222 -23.70 2.53 -4.32
CA GLU A 222 -23.20 2.98 -5.62
C GLU A 222 -23.36 4.50 -5.80
N LEU A 223 -24.53 5.05 -5.46
CA LEU A 223 -24.78 6.49 -5.51
C LEU A 223 -23.86 7.28 -4.58
N ALA A 224 -23.61 6.77 -3.37
CA ALA A 224 -22.69 7.38 -2.42
C ALA A 224 -21.25 7.37 -2.97
N ILE A 225 -20.79 6.24 -3.50
CA ILE A 225 -19.47 6.13 -4.15
C ILE A 225 -19.35 7.11 -5.31
N MET A 226 -20.35 7.17 -6.19
CA MET A 226 -20.35 8.09 -7.33
C MET A 226 -20.31 9.56 -6.88
N THR A 227 -21.05 9.91 -5.83
CA THR A 227 -21.07 11.27 -5.27
C THR A 227 -19.71 11.64 -4.65
N MET A 228 -19.09 10.72 -3.92
CA MET A 228 -17.74 10.90 -3.39
C MET A 228 -16.70 10.99 -4.50
N ALA A 229 -16.80 10.17 -5.55
CA ALA A 229 -15.91 10.24 -6.70
C ALA A 229 -16.04 11.57 -7.44
N LYS A 230 -17.27 12.05 -7.65
CA LYS A 230 -17.54 13.34 -8.30
C LYS A 230 -17.00 14.52 -7.49
N SER A 231 -17.21 14.53 -6.17
CA SER A 231 -16.68 15.58 -5.30
C SER A 231 -15.14 15.56 -5.24
N ARG A 232 -14.52 14.39 -5.16
CA ARG A 232 -13.05 14.24 -5.26
C ARG A 232 -12.51 14.73 -6.59
N ALA A 233 -13.13 14.35 -7.70
CA ALA A 233 -12.73 14.79 -9.03
C ALA A 233 -12.82 16.32 -9.16
N LYS A 234 -13.90 16.93 -8.65
CA LYS A 234 -14.06 18.38 -8.61
C LYS A 234 -12.96 19.04 -7.78
N TYR A 235 -12.71 18.55 -6.56
CA TYR A 235 -11.65 19.10 -5.70
C TYR A 235 -10.27 19.06 -6.35
N VAL A 236 -9.92 17.94 -7.01
CA VAL A 236 -8.66 17.80 -7.74
C VAL A 236 -8.59 18.77 -8.92
N GLN A 237 -9.69 18.98 -9.64
CA GLN A 237 -9.77 19.95 -10.73
C GLN A 237 -9.56 21.39 -10.24
N ASP A 238 -10.26 21.78 -9.18
CA ASP A 238 -10.17 23.11 -8.57
C ASP A 238 -8.73 23.36 -8.06
N THR A 239 -8.16 22.40 -7.31
CA THR A 239 -6.77 22.48 -6.83
C THR A 239 -5.76 22.60 -7.97
N LYS A 240 -5.98 21.88 -9.08
CA LYS A 240 -5.11 21.94 -10.26
C LYS A 240 -5.21 23.29 -10.97
N LEU A 241 -6.42 23.87 -11.02
CA LEU A 241 -6.63 25.19 -11.60
C LEU A 241 -5.96 26.26 -10.76
N ASP A 242 -6.09 26.21 -9.43
CA ASP A 242 -5.41 27.12 -8.51
C ASP A 242 -3.89 27.00 -8.62
N ALA A 243 -3.36 25.77 -8.65
CA ALA A 243 -1.92 25.55 -8.85
C ALA A 243 -1.43 26.12 -10.19
N ARG A 244 -2.23 26.03 -11.26
CA ARG A 244 -1.90 26.60 -12.57
C ARG A 244 -1.90 28.14 -12.53
N LEU A 245 -2.90 28.75 -11.89
CA LEU A 245 -2.96 30.20 -11.73
C LEU A 245 -1.76 30.74 -10.93
N MET A 246 -1.44 30.10 -9.81
CA MET A 246 -0.28 30.46 -8.99
C MET A 246 1.04 30.31 -9.77
N ALA A 247 1.17 29.26 -10.58
CA ALA A 247 2.33 29.06 -11.43
C ALA A 247 2.45 30.14 -12.51
N GLU A 248 1.34 30.54 -13.14
CA GLU A 248 1.31 31.61 -14.13
C GLU A 248 1.66 32.97 -13.53
N GLU A 249 1.13 33.29 -12.35
CA GLU A 249 1.47 34.52 -11.63
C GLU A 249 2.95 34.56 -11.25
N LYS A 250 3.49 33.45 -10.72
CA LYS A 250 4.92 33.33 -10.44
C LYS A 250 5.77 33.49 -11.71
N ALA A 251 5.34 32.92 -12.84
CA ALA A 251 6.03 33.07 -14.12
C ALA A 251 6.02 34.53 -14.59
N ARG A 252 4.88 35.23 -14.48
CA ARG A 252 4.74 36.66 -14.80
C ARG A 252 5.66 37.51 -13.93
N GLN A 253 5.75 37.22 -12.63
CA GLN A 253 6.65 37.90 -11.70
C GLN A 253 8.13 37.68 -12.08
N MET A 254 8.52 36.42 -12.35
CA MET A 254 9.89 36.12 -12.80
C MET A 254 10.23 36.81 -14.14
N GLU A 255 9.26 36.94 -15.06
CA GLU A 255 9.49 37.66 -16.31
C GLU A 255 9.71 39.16 -16.09
N LEU A 256 8.92 39.78 -15.21
CA LEU A 256 9.10 41.18 -14.81
C LEU A 256 10.46 41.40 -14.15
N ASP A 257 10.84 40.53 -13.22
CA ASP A 257 12.14 40.61 -12.55
C ASP A 257 13.30 40.40 -13.54
N ARG A 258 13.16 39.46 -14.48
CA ARG A 258 14.12 39.26 -15.57
C ARG A 258 14.26 40.51 -16.43
N LYS A 259 13.15 41.15 -16.84
CA LYS A 259 13.17 42.39 -17.62
C LYS A 259 13.83 43.52 -16.84
N ARG A 260 13.50 43.68 -15.56
CA ARG A 260 14.10 44.69 -14.67
C ARG A 260 15.61 44.47 -14.50
N LEU A 261 16.04 43.23 -14.32
CA LEU A 261 17.44 42.88 -14.20
C LEU A 261 18.18 43.15 -15.52
N ALA A 262 17.61 42.78 -16.66
CA ALA A 262 18.18 43.06 -17.98
C ALA A 262 18.36 44.57 -18.21
N GLN A 263 17.35 45.38 -17.87
CA GLN A 263 17.44 46.85 -17.95
C GLN A 263 18.53 47.42 -17.03
N LYS A 264 18.61 46.95 -15.79
CA LYS A 264 19.66 47.37 -14.85
C LYS A 264 21.06 47.02 -15.37
N THR A 265 21.25 45.79 -15.85
CA THR A 265 22.52 45.33 -16.42
C THR A 265 22.89 46.16 -17.65
N GLN A 266 21.94 46.46 -18.53
CA GLN A 266 22.18 47.31 -19.68
C GLN A 266 22.60 48.73 -19.27
N ALA A 267 21.90 49.34 -18.31
CA ALA A 267 22.25 50.65 -17.79
C ALA A 267 23.65 50.69 -17.14
N ILE A 268 24.06 49.61 -16.46
CA ILE A 268 25.42 49.48 -15.91
C ILE A 268 26.44 49.42 -17.04
N LYS A 269 26.21 48.59 -18.07
CA LYS A 269 27.09 48.49 -19.24
C LYS A 269 27.24 49.83 -19.97
N ASP A 270 26.14 50.57 -20.12
CA ASP A 270 26.15 51.87 -20.79
C ASP A 270 26.95 52.90 -19.98
N LYS A 271 26.73 52.97 -18.66
CA LYS A 271 27.53 53.82 -17.75
C LYS A 271 29.01 53.45 -17.74
N GLU A 272 29.32 52.16 -17.76
CA GLU A 272 30.70 51.67 -17.82
C GLU A 272 31.38 52.06 -19.15
N LYS A 273 30.65 51.95 -20.26
CA LYS A 273 31.12 52.38 -21.59
C LYS A 273 31.37 53.89 -21.65
N GLU A 274 30.46 54.70 -21.10
CA GLU A 274 30.65 56.15 -20.99
C GLU A 274 31.87 56.50 -20.13
N ALA A 275 32.01 55.85 -18.98
CA ALA A 275 33.17 56.05 -18.11
C ALA A 275 34.49 55.63 -18.79
N ALA A 276 34.49 54.53 -19.56
CA ALA A 276 35.64 54.09 -20.34
C ALA A 276 36.03 55.12 -21.41
N LYS A 277 35.05 55.67 -22.14
CA LYS A 277 35.27 56.72 -23.13
C LYS A 277 35.85 57.99 -22.48
N LEU A 278 35.30 58.41 -21.34
CA LEU A 278 35.80 59.57 -20.61
C LEU A 278 37.24 59.37 -20.15
N ARG A 279 37.58 58.17 -19.63
CA ARG A 279 38.97 57.83 -19.25
C ARG A 279 39.90 57.86 -20.45
N GLU A 280 39.47 57.34 -21.61
CA GLU A 280 40.28 57.37 -22.82
C GLU A 280 40.51 58.80 -23.32
N GLU A 281 39.48 59.64 -23.33
CA GLU A 281 39.59 61.05 -23.69
C GLU A 281 40.52 61.81 -22.74
N ALA A 282 40.43 61.55 -21.43
CA ALA A 282 41.33 62.11 -20.44
C ALA A 282 42.79 61.68 -20.69
N ARG A 283 43.04 60.40 -20.98
CA ARG A 283 44.38 59.91 -21.38
C ARG A 283 44.90 60.62 -22.60
N LYS A 284 44.12 60.72 -23.68
CA LYS A 284 44.50 61.43 -24.91
C LYS A 284 44.78 62.90 -24.66
N ARG A 285 43.98 63.57 -23.82
CA ARG A 285 44.23 64.98 -23.42
C ARG A 285 45.55 65.11 -22.68
N HIS A 286 45.81 64.23 -21.72
CA HIS A 286 47.05 64.23 -20.95
C HIS A 286 48.27 63.98 -21.85
N GLU A 287 48.19 62.99 -22.74
CA GLU A 287 49.23 62.69 -23.73
C GLU A 287 49.53 63.89 -24.63
N ARG A 288 48.50 64.58 -25.14
CA ARG A 288 48.70 65.81 -25.94
C ARG A 288 49.43 66.90 -25.16
N VAL A 289 49.12 67.07 -23.87
CA VAL A 289 49.80 68.03 -23.01
C VAL A 289 51.28 67.65 -22.84
N LEU A 290 51.57 66.37 -22.58
CA LEU A 290 52.95 65.87 -22.47
C LEU A 290 53.74 66.06 -23.76
N ILE A 291 53.17 65.70 -24.91
CA ILE A 291 53.81 65.90 -26.22
C ILE A 291 54.09 67.38 -26.48
N LYS A 292 53.14 68.27 -26.17
CA LYS A 292 53.33 69.72 -26.33
C LYS A 292 54.45 70.22 -25.42
N ALA A 293 54.48 69.80 -24.16
CA ALA A 293 55.54 70.16 -23.21
C ALA A 293 56.91 69.65 -23.67
N ALA A 294 57.00 68.40 -24.15
CA ALA A 294 58.23 67.83 -24.68
C ALA A 294 58.74 68.61 -25.92
N ARG A 295 57.84 69.01 -26.82
CA ARG A 295 58.19 69.84 -27.99
C ARG A 295 58.74 71.21 -27.59
N ILE A 296 58.14 71.85 -26.59
CA ILE A 296 58.63 73.14 -26.08
C ILE A 296 60.03 72.99 -25.50
N LYS A 297 60.23 71.97 -24.64
CA LYS A 297 61.56 71.68 -24.05
C LYS A 297 62.62 71.45 -25.12
N LEU A 298 62.31 70.63 -26.12
CA LEU A 298 63.23 70.35 -27.23
C LEU A 298 63.58 71.62 -28.01
N ALA A 299 62.60 72.49 -28.29
CA ALA A 299 62.84 73.76 -28.97
C ALA A 299 63.74 74.69 -28.15
N ASP A 300 63.57 74.73 -26.83
CA ASP A 300 64.43 75.52 -25.94
C ASP A 300 65.85 74.97 -25.87
N GLU A 301 66.02 73.65 -25.85
CA GLU A 301 67.33 72.99 -25.96
C GLU A 301 68.02 73.30 -27.29
N PHE A 302 67.29 73.23 -28.42
CA PHE A 302 67.83 73.61 -29.73
C PHE A 302 68.28 75.07 -29.76
N LYS A 303 67.50 76.00 -29.19
CA LYS A 303 67.90 77.42 -29.08
C LYS A 303 69.18 77.57 -28.26
N LYS A 304 69.25 76.95 -27.09
CA LYS A 304 70.46 76.97 -26.24
C LYS A 304 71.67 76.42 -26.99
N LYS A 305 71.50 75.28 -27.67
CA LYS A 305 72.55 74.66 -28.49
C LYS A 305 72.99 75.58 -29.63
N SER A 306 72.05 76.20 -30.35
CA SER A 306 72.35 77.13 -31.44
C SER A 306 73.13 78.36 -30.96
N VAL A 307 72.78 78.92 -29.80
CA VAL A 307 73.53 80.04 -29.19
C VAL A 307 74.95 79.59 -28.83
N ALA A 308 75.10 78.41 -28.22
CA ALA A 308 76.42 77.86 -27.88
C ALA A 308 77.28 77.57 -29.12
N GLU A 309 76.69 76.97 -30.17
CA GLU A 309 77.38 76.72 -31.45
C GLU A 309 77.81 78.02 -32.12
N LYS A 310 76.99 79.06 -32.08
CA LYS A 310 77.36 80.38 -32.61
C LYS A 310 78.54 80.96 -31.84
N MET A 311 78.48 80.94 -30.51
CA MET A 311 79.58 81.41 -29.67
C MET A 311 80.88 80.63 -29.94
N LEU A 312 80.78 79.31 -30.11
CA LEU A 312 81.91 78.46 -30.45
C LEU A 312 82.52 78.83 -31.81
N ARG A 313 81.69 79.04 -32.85
CA ARG A 313 82.16 79.52 -34.16
C ARG A 313 82.83 80.90 -34.07
N ASP A 314 82.28 81.81 -33.28
CA ASP A 314 82.86 83.14 -33.10
C ASP A 314 84.24 83.03 -32.43
N MET A 315 84.38 82.20 -31.39
CA MET A 315 85.68 81.90 -30.74
C MET A 315 86.68 81.23 -31.69
N GLU A 316 86.25 80.23 -32.47
CA GLU A 316 87.10 79.55 -33.46
C GLU A 316 87.61 80.52 -34.54
N ALA A 317 86.77 81.45 -34.98
CA ALA A 317 87.17 82.47 -35.95
C ALA A 317 88.21 83.45 -35.38
N GLU A 318 88.07 83.82 -34.09
CA GLU A 318 89.08 84.62 -33.39
C GLU A 318 90.40 83.86 -33.22
N GLU A 319 90.34 82.58 -32.83
CA GLU A 319 91.52 81.72 -32.74
C GLU A 319 92.23 81.60 -34.10
N ALA A 320 91.49 81.37 -35.18
CA ALA A 320 92.05 81.31 -36.53
C ALA A 320 92.77 82.61 -36.92
N ARG A 321 92.20 83.78 -36.59
CA ARG A 321 92.87 85.08 -36.82
C ARG A 321 94.14 85.22 -35.99
N LEU A 322 94.12 84.79 -34.73
CA LEU A 322 95.29 84.82 -33.85
C LEU A 322 96.40 83.90 -34.38
N ILE A 323 96.05 82.69 -34.82
CA ILE A 323 96.97 81.74 -35.45
C ILE A 323 97.56 82.33 -36.73
N GLU A 324 96.74 82.94 -37.59
CA GLU A 324 97.22 83.58 -38.82
C GLU A 324 98.19 84.73 -38.53
N LYS A 325 97.87 85.59 -37.56
CA LYS A 325 98.76 86.67 -37.12
C LYS A 325 100.08 86.13 -36.57
N LEU A 326 100.02 85.05 -35.77
CA LEU A 326 101.22 84.40 -35.24
C LEU A 326 102.07 83.81 -36.37
N ARG A 327 101.45 83.12 -37.34
CA ARG A 327 102.14 82.59 -38.53
C ARG A 327 102.81 83.69 -39.33
N HIS A 328 102.13 84.82 -39.56
CA HIS A 328 102.72 85.96 -40.28
C HIS A 328 103.94 86.52 -39.53
N THR A 329 103.85 86.62 -38.19
CA THR A 329 104.98 87.06 -37.36
C THR A 329 106.14 86.08 -37.42
N GLN A 330 105.88 84.77 -37.31
CA GLN A 330 106.89 83.72 -37.42
C GLN A 330 107.55 83.70 -38.80
N GLU A 331 106.78 83.89 -39.88
CA GLU A 331 107.32 83.97 -41.24
C GLU A 331 108.19 85.22 -41.43
N HIS A 332 107.78 86.36 -40.88
CA HIS A 332 108.59 87.58 -40.91
C HIS A 332 109.91 87.39 -40.14
N GLN A 333 109.86 86.78 -38.95
CA GLN A 333 111.06 86.40 -38.20
C GLN A 333 111.95 85.46 -39.01
N ARG A 334 111.37 84.43 -39.67
CA ARG A 334 112.10 83.49 -40.54
C ARG A 334 112.81 84.21 -41.68
N GLN A 335 112.14 85.14 -42.36
CA GLN A 335 112.74 85.96 -43.43
C GLN A 335 113.88 86.85 -42.90
N ALA A 336 113.69 87.50 -41.75
CA ALA A 336 114.74 88.30 -41.11
C ALA A 336 115.98 87.44 -40.78
N TYR A 337 115.77 86.22 -40.27
CA TYR A 337 116.87 85.26 -40.04
C TYR A 337 117.55 84.84 -41.34
N MET A 338 116.81 84.55 -42.41
CA MET A 338 117.40 84.23 -43.73
C MET A 338 118.23 85.40 -44.29
N HIS A 339 117.75 86.63 -44.14
CA HIS A 339 118.52 87.82 -44.54
C HIS A 339 119.81 87.97 -43.73
N LEU A 340 119.76 87.74 -42.41
CA LEU A 340 120.95 87.73 -41.55
C LEU A 340 121.93 86.63 -41.97
N GLU A 341 121.45 85.41 -42.21
CA GLU A 341 122.26 84.27 -42.67
C GLU A 341 122.94 84.59 -44.02
N SER A 342 122.18 85.13 -44.99
CA SER A 342 122.73 85.56 -46.28
C SER A 342 123.78 86.67 -46.13
N ALA A 343 123.58 87.63 -45.24
CA ALA A 343 124.55 88.70 -44.99
C ALA A 343 125.84 88.16 -44.37
N ILE A 344 125.73 87.24 -43.41
CA ILE A 344 126.87 86.54 -42.81
C ILE A 344 127.60 85.73 -43.88
N GLN A 345 126.89 85.03 -44.77
CA GLN A 345 127.51 84.18 -45.79
C GLN A 345 128.19 84.98 -46.90
N MET A 346 127.70 86.18 -47.23
CA MET A 346 128.41 87.12 -48.10
C MET A 346 129.69 87.66 -47.44
N GLN A 347 129.68 87.96 -46.14
CA GLN A 347 130.90 88.34 -45.41
C GLN A 347 131.94 87.21 -45.36
N VAL A 348 131.51 85.95 -45.27
CA VAL A 348 132.42 84.78 -45.30
C VAL A 348 132.96 84.47 -46.71
N SER A 349 132.39 85.08 -47.76
CA SER A 349 132.82 84.88 -49.16
C SER A 349 133.72 86.01 -49.70
N ASP A 350 133.82 87.13 -48.98
CA ASP A 350 134.66 88.30 -49.32
C ASP A 350 136.00 88.35 -48.53
N ASP A 351 136.24 87.37 -47.65
CA ASP A 351 137.54 87.02 -47.05
C ASP A 351 138.11 85.74 -47.73
#